data_AF-A0A3P5ZLX6-F1
#
_entry.id   AF-A0A3P5ZLX6-F1
#
_cell.length_a   1.000
_cell.length_b   1.000
_cell.length_c   1.000
_cell.angle_alpha   90.00
_cell.angle_beta   90.00
_cell.angle_gamma   90.00
#
_symmetry.space_group_name_H-M   'P 1'
#
loop_
_entity.id
_entity.type
_entity.pdbx_description
1 polymer ?
#
loop_
_entity_poly.entity_id
_entity_poly.type
_entity_poly.pdbx_seq_one_letter_code
_entity_poly.pdbx_strand_id
1 'polypeptide(L)'
;ESTPNPSLPDDLLLSCFARASRLYYPTLSLVSKSFASLVSSPELYKTRSSSGRTESCLYVFLDCRSNTWRDGPSMLVERDYPHANVIDGKIYVAGDSNSTSPDWMEVFHPKTQTWELLPSLPAAEMRLLYDSISTSAGIDGKVHVFGSCNGLVYDTREGRWESADMEMSSEWVWFSYCVVENVIYVYNNEEFKWYDSAVRLWKVLKGLKGLPKFPRYTARLADFGGKLAVLWGRGVASSGYVDKIIWCAVIALERRSDQEIWGKVEWKEAVLKVPKSCSIDYALAATV
;
A
#
# COMPACT_ATOMS: atom_id res chain seq x y z
N GLU A 1 -14.71 -20.52 -40.18
CA GLU A 1 -15.50 -19.82 -39.15
C GLU A 1 -15.04 -20.29 -37.78
N SER A 2 -14.34 -19.45 -37.01
CA SER A 2 -13.98 -19.75 -35.63
C SER A 2 -15.17 -19.39 -34.75
N THR A 3 -15.80 -20.40 -34.14
CA THR A 3 -16.83 -20.20 -33.12
C THR A 3 -16.27 -19.32 -31.98
N PRO A 4 -16.96 -18.24 -31.57
CA PRO A 4 -16.53 -17.48 -30.40
C PRO A 4 -16.73 -18.35 -29.17
N ASN A 5 -15.68 -18.55 -28.39
CA ASN A 5 -15.76 -19.18 -27.08
C ASN A 5 -16.70 -18.29 -26.22
N PRO A 6 -17.86 -18.79 -25.74
CA PRO A 6 -18.71 -17.97 -24.90
C PRO A 6 -17.99 -17.74 -23.57
N SER A 7 -17.53 -16.51 -23.33
CA SER A 7 -17.02 -16.10 -22.03
C SER A 7 -18.11 -16.32 -20.98
N LEU A 8 -17.78 -17.04 -19.90
CA LEU A 8 -18.68 -17.17 -18.76
C LEU A 8 -19.11 -15.78 -18.27
N PRO A 9 -20.40 -15.58 -17.97
CA PRO A 9 -20.91 -14.38 -17.32
C PRO A 9 -20.15 -14.01 -16.04
N ASP A 10 -19.94 -12.72 -15.82
CA ASP A 10 -19.16 -12.20 -14.68
C ASP A 10 -19.78 -12.56 -13.32
N ASP A 11 -21.10 -12.67 -13.22
CA ASP A 11 -21.82 -13.10 -12.01
C ASP A 11 -21.48 -14.55 -11.63
N LEU A 12 -21.38 -15.45 -12.62
CA LEU A 12 -20.95 -16.83 -12.42
C LEU A 12 -19.47 -16.90 -12.03
N LEU A 13 -18.62 -16.07 -12.65
CA LEU A 13 -17.20 -15.98 -12.30
C LEU A 13 -17.00 -15.47 -10.87
N LEU A 14 -17.74 -14.43 -10.46
CA LEU A 14 -17.74 -13.92 -9.08
C LEU A 14 -18.17 -15.00 -8.09
N SER A 15 -19.24 -15.73 -8.42
CA SER A 15 -19.69 -16.85 -7.61
C SER A 15 -18.61 -17.93 -7.49
N CYS A 16 -17.89 -18.25 -8.57
CA CYS A 16 -16.81 -19.22 -8.56
C CYS A 16 -15.59 -18.73 -7.75
N PHE A 17 -15.13 -17.50 -7.98
CA PHE A 17 -14.00 -16.93 -7.27
C PHE A 17 -14.29 -16.75 -5.78
N ALA A 18 -15.54 -16.44 -5.42
CA ALA A 18 -15.95 -16.33 -4.02
C ALA A 18 -15.79 -17.66 -3.27
N ARG A 19 -15.79 -18.79 -4.00
CA ARG A 19 -15.57 -20.12 -3.42
C ARG A 19 -14.11 -20.54 -3.36
N ALA A 20 -13.23 -19.92 -4.15
CA ALA A 20 -11.81 -20.22 -4.16
C ALA A 20 -11.10 -19.52 -2.99
N SER A 21 -10.05 -20.14 -2.44
CA SER A 21 -9.24 -19.47 -1.42
C SER A 21 -8.56 -18.23 -2.00
N ARG A 22 -8.44 -17.17 -1.17
CA ARG A 22 -7.74 -15.93 -1.54
C ARG A 22 -6.29 -16.17 -1.95
N LEU A 23 -5.67 -17.26 -1.47
CA LEU A 23 -4.32 -17.69 -1.88
C LEU A 23 -4.19 -17.91 -3.40
N TYR A 24 -5.29 -18.23 -4.09
CA TYR A 24 -5.29 -18.48 -5.53
C TYR A 24 -5.61 -17.24 -6.36
N TYR A 25 -5.94 -16.11 -5.74
CA TYR A 25 -6.34 -14.89 -6.45
C TYR A 25 -5.24 -14.30 -7.34
N PRO A 26 -3.95 -14.32 -6.92
CA PRO A 26 -2.85 -13.96 -7.80
C PRO A 26 -2.72 -14.87 -9.03
N THR A 27 -3.16 -16.13 -8.94
CA THR A 27 -3.15 -17.04 -10.10
C THR A 27 -4.37 -16.82 -11.00
N LEU A 28 -5.55 -16.60 -10.42
CA LEU A 28 -6.78 -16.33 -11.15
C LEU A 28 -6.69 -15.01 -11.92
N SER A 29 -6.06 -13.98 -11.37
CA SER A 29 -5.88 -12.69 -12.03
C SER A 29 -5.01 -12.76 -13.29
N LEU A 30 -4.17 -13.80 -13.44
CA LEU A 30 -3.31 -13.99 -14.61
C LEU A 30 -4.05 -14.61 -15.81
N VAL A 31 -5.26 -15.14 -15.61
CA VAL A 31 -6.02 -15.83 -16.66
C VAL A 31 -6.53 -14.86 -17.72
N SER A 32 -7.06 -13.70 -17.32
CA SER A 32 -7.53 -12.66 -18.24
C SER A 32 -7.66 -11.31 -17.54
N LYS A 33 -7.74 -10.23 -18.32
CA LYS A 33 -8.02 -8.88 -17.78
C LYS A 33 -9.37 -8.81 -17.05
N SER A 34 -10.38 -9.55 -17.54
CA SER A 34 -11.69 -9.65 -16.87
C SER A 34 -11.53 -10.33 -15.51
N PHE A 35 -10.79 -11.45 -15.43
CA PHE A 35 -10.54 -12.13 -14.16
C PHE A 35 -9.76 -11.26 -13.18
N ALA A 36 -8.71 -10.56 -13.64
CA ALA A 36 -7.98 -9.61 -12.80
C ALA A 36 -8.90 -8.51 -12.25
N SER A 37 -9.77 -7.96 -13.11
CA SER A 37 -10.76 -6.96 -12.72
C SER A 37 -11.75 -7.50 -11.69
N LEU A 38 -12.29 -8.70 -11.90
CA LEU A 38 -13.25 -9.35 -10.99
C LEU A 38 -12.63 -9.76 -9.65
N VAL A 39 -11.40 -10.27 -9.65
CA VAL A 39 -10.65 -10.61 -8.43
C VAL A 39 -10.36 -9.36 -7.58
N SER A 40 -10.23 -8.21 -8.23
CA SER A 40 -10.00 -6.92 -7.60
C SER A 40 -11.30 -6.14 -7.35
N SER A 41 -12.45 -6.70 -7.72
CA SER A 41 -13.72 -5.98 -7.68
C SER A 41 -14.38 -6.10 -6.29
N PRO A 42 -15.01 -5.03 -5.79
CA PRO A 42 -15.71 -5.06 -4.51
C PRO A 42 -16.90 -6.03 -4.50
N GLU A 43 -17.47 -6.33 -5.67
CA GLU A 43 -18.56 -7.31 -5.85
C GLU A 43 -18.15 -8.72 -5.44
N LEU A 44 -16.88 -9.10 -5.66
CA LEU A 44 -16.37 -10.42 -5.25
C LEU A 44 -16.41 -10.57 -3.73
N TYR A 45 -15.95 -9.54 -3.01
CA TYR A 45 -15.89 -9.55 -1.55
C TYR A 45 -17.30 -9.47 -0.94
N LYS A 46 -18.20 -8.68 -1.52
CA LYS A 46 -19.64 -8.70 -1.17
C LYS A 46 -20.24 -10.09 -1.34
N THR A 47 -19.94 -10.77 -2.45
CA THR A 47 -20.43 -12.13 -2.76
C THR A 47 -19.88 -13.17 -1.79
N ARG A 48 -18.61 -13.03 -1.38
CA ARG A 48 -17.99 -13.91 -0.36
C ARG A 48 -18.62 -13.73 1.01
N SER A 49 -18.81 -12.47 1.41
CA SER A 49 -19.42 -12.10 2.69
C SER A 49 -20.85 -12.63 2.79
N SER A 50 -21.68 -12.37 1.78
CA SER A 50 -23.06 -12.89 1.73
C SER A 50 -23.14 -14.42 1.69
N SER A 51 -22.07 -15.09 1.25
CA SER A 51 -21.95 -16.55 1.20
C SER A 51 -21.27 -17.15 2.45
N GLY A 52 -20.91 -16.35 3.46
CA GLY A 52 -20.25 -16.82 4.68
C GLY A 52 -18.84 -17.39 4.46
N ARG A 53 -18.14 -16.96 3.39
CA ARG A 53 -16.81 -17.46 3.01
C ARG A 53 -15.70 -16.51 3.45
N THR A 54 -15.52 -16.40 4.77
CA THR A 54 -14.41 -15.66 5.39
C THR A 54 -13.18 -16.55 5.51
N GLU A 55 -12.00 -15.95 5.44
CA GLU A 55 -10.70 -16.64 5.61
C GLU A 55 -9.93 -15.91 6.70
N SER A 56 -9.50 -16.63 7.74
CA SER A 56 -8.64 -16.06 8.79
C SER A 56 -7.26 -15.73 8.20
N CYS A 57 -6.89 -14.46 8.21
CA CYS A 57 -5.56 -14.00 7.81
C CYS A 57 -4.62 -14.02 9.03
N LEU A 58 -3.49 -14.72 8.94
CA LEU A 58 -2.45 -14.74 9.96
C LEU A 58 -1.52 -13.52 9.80
N TYR A 59 -1.33 -12.75 10.87
CA TYR A 59 -0.34 -11.67 10.93
C TYR A 59 0.88 -12.15 11.70
N VAL A 60 2.05 -12.14 11.06
CA VAL A 60 3.28 -12.70 11.63
C VAL A 60 4.31 -11.60 11.87
N PHE A 61 4.97 -11.61 13.02
CA PHE A 61 6.09 -10.74 13.33
C PHE A 61 7.39 -11.44 12.94
N LEU A 62 8.17 -10.84 12.02
CA LEU A 62 9.52 -11.31 11.70
C LEU A 62 10.53 -10.63 12.62
N ASP A 63 11.21 -11.41 13.46
CA ASP A 63 12.45 -10.94 14.08
C ASP A 63 13.60 -11.15 13.08
N CYS A 64 14.02 -10.09 12.41
CA CYS A 64 15.12 -10.14 11.46
C CYS A 64 16.48 -10.50 12.10
N ARG A 65 16.64 -10.40 13.43
CA ARG A 65 17.89 -10.75 14.13
C ARG A 65 18.03 -12.24 14.37
N SER A 66 16.94 -12.90 14.75
CA SER A 66 16.91 -14.36 14.98
C SER A 66 16.40 -15.14 13.77
N ASN A 67 15.85 -14.46 12.77
CA ASN A 67 15.15 -15.05 11.62
C ASN A 67 14.04 -16.03 12.05
N THR A 68 13.37 -15.72 13.16
CA THR A 68 12.28 -16.52 13.73
C THR A 68 10.97 -15.75 13.68
N TRP A 69 9.90 -16.50 13.50
CA TRP A 69 8.54 -15.98 13.51
C TRP A 69 7.90 -16.20 14.89
N ARG A 70 7.08 -15.24 15.31
CA ARG A 70 6.20 -15.41 16.46
C ARG A 70 4.81 -14.85 16.16
N ASP A 71 3.81 -15.51 16.73
CA ASP A 71 2.45 -14.99 16.73
C ASP A 71 2.40 -13.73 17.59
N GLY A 72 1.71 -12.71 17.09
CA GLY A 72 1.31 -11.56 17.90
C GLY A 72 -0.16 -11.64 18.28
N PRO A 73 -0.62 -10.72 19.15
CA PRO A 73 -2.02 -10.66 19.51
C PRO A 73 -2.88 -10.32 18.30
N SER A 74 -4.02 -10.98 18.18
CA SER A 74 -5.02 -10.69 17.16
C SER A 74 -5.57 -9.26 17.31
N MET A 75 -5.83 -8.61 16.17
CA MET A 75 -6.60 -7.37 16.12
C MET A 75 -7.97 -7.55 16.78
N LEU A 76 -8.55 -6.45 17.27
CA LEU A 76 -9.85 -6.46 17.93
C LEU A 76 -10.99 -6.61 16.92
N VAL A 77 -10.78 -6.13 15.69
CA VAL A 77 -11.76 -6.15 14.61
C VAL A 77 -11.14 -6.82 13.37
N GLU A 78 -11.91 -7.70 12.74
CA GLU A 78 -11.57 -8.24 11.42
C GLU A 78 -11.75 -7.16 10.36
N ARG A 79 -10.70 -6.94 9.54
CA ARG A 79 -10.64 -5.83 8.59
C ARG A 79 -10.35 -6.32 7.18
N ASP A 80 -11.07 -5.74 6.24
CA ASP A 80 -10.74 -5.81 4.82
C ASP A 80 -9.82 -4.63 4.46
N TYR A 81 -8.84 -4.90 3.59
CA TYR A 81 -7.85 -3.92 3.11
C TYR A 81 -7.16 -3.10 4.23
N PRO A 82 -6.51 -3.76 5.21
CA PRO A 82 -5.86 -3.05 6.29
C PRO A 82 -4.64 -2.26 5.79
N HIS A 83 -4.54 -1.00 6.21
CA HIS A 83 -3.40 -0.13 6.00
C HIS A 83 -2.74 0.19 7.35
N ALA A 84 -1.45 -0.13 7.47
CA ALA A 84 -0.70 0.03 8.71
C ALA A 84 0.28 1.21 8.63
N ASN A 85 0.30 2.03 9.67
CA ASN A 85 1.14 3.22 9.79
C ASN A 85 1.91 3.20 11.11
N VAL A 86 3.22 3.44 11.07
CA VAL A 86 4.05 3.51 12.28
C VAL A 86 4.22 4.98 12.67
N ILE A 87 3.76 5.33 13.88
CA ILE A 87 3.86 6.69 14.42
C ILE A 87 4.25 6.58 15.90
N ASP A 88 5.30 7.30 16.30
CA ASP A 88 5.78 7.37 17.69
C ASP A 88 5.95 5.98 18.36
N GLY A 89 6.40 4.98 17.58
CA GLY A 89 6.62 3.61 18.05
C GLY A 89 5.35 2.79 18.28
N LYS A 90 4.19 3.27 17.83
CA LYS A 90 2.91 2.54 17.79
C LYS A 90 2.54 2.23 16.35
N ILE A 91 1.71 1.20 16.14
CA ILE A 91 1.21 0.82 14.81
C ILE A 91 -0.28 1.11 14.74
N TYR A 92 -0.67 2.02 13.88
CA TYR A 92 -2.06 2.39 13.62
C TYR A 92 -2.54 1.62 12.39
N VAL A 93 -3.61 0.85 12.54
CA VAL A 93 -4.18 0.05 11.44
C VAL A 93 -5.59 0.53 11.15
N ALA A 94 -5.77 1.12 9.97
CA ALA A 94 -7.06 1.51 9.45
C ALA A 94 -7.52 0.49 8.39
N GLY A 95 -8.82 0.21 8.30
CA GLY A 95 -9.35 -0.73 7.31
C GLY A 95 -10.87 -0.80 7.34
N ASP A 96 -11.42 -1.34 6.27
CA ASP A 96 -12.86 -1.57 6.15
C ASP A 96 -13.28 -2.66 7.15
N SER A 97 -14.44 -2.50 7.78
CA SER A 97 -14.94 -3.49 8.73
C SER A 97 -16.38 -3.89 8.39
N ASN A 98 -16.72 -5.16 8.65
CA ASN A 98 -18.09 -5.65 8.52
C ASN A 98 -19.00 -5.23 9.70
N SER A 99 -18.45 -4.50 10.69
CA SER A 99 -19.18 -4.02 11.85
C SER A 99 -20.08 -2.84 11.47
N THR A 100 -21.28 -2.80 12.05
CA THR A 100 -22.15 -1.61 11.99
C THR A 100 -21.65 -0.49 12.90
N SER A 101 -20.66 -0.77 13.74
CA SER A 101 -20.00 0.19 14.64
C SER A 101 -18.83 0.87 13.93
N PRO A 102 -18.53 2.13 14.28
CA PRO A 102 -17.56 2.97 13.60
C PRO A 102 -16.14 2.65 14.10
N ASP A 103 -15.72 1.39 13.97
CA ASP A 103 -14.48 0.85 14.54
C ASP A 103 -13.39 0.79 13.46
N TRP A 104 -13.15 1.88 12.70
CA TRP A 104 -12.31 1.84 11.49
C TRP A 104 -10.80 1.81 11.74
N MET A 105 -10.35 2.14 12.94
CA MET A 105 -8.93 2.17 13.25
C MET A 105 -8.64 1.68 14.66
N GLU A 106 -7.57 0.91 14.77
CA GLU A 106 -7.04 0.43 16.04
C GLU A 106 -5.53 0.67 16.11
N VAL A 107 -5.04 0.86 17.31
CA VAL A 107 -3.62 1.07 17.58
C VAL A 107 -3.06 -0.11 18.33
N PHE A 108 -1.97 -0.67 17.80
CA PHE A 108 -1.15 -1.64 18.47
C PHE A 108 -0.06 -0.93 19.26
N HIS A 109 0.08 -1.32 20.52
CA HIS A 109 1.13 -0.87 21.42
C HIS A 109 2.21 -1.97 21.52
N PRO A 110 3.35 -1.86 20.81
CA PRO A 110 4.33 -2.95 20.75
C PRO A 110 4.96 -3.29 22.11
N LYS A 111 5.05 -2.31 23.02
CA LYS A 111 5.61 -2.51 24.37
C LYS A 111 4.74 -3.40 25.24
N THR A 112 3.42 -3.22 25.18
CA THR A 112 2.46 -3.99 25.98
C THR A 112 1.90 -5.19 25.22
N GLN A 113 2.13 -5.27 23.90
CA GLN A 113 1.54 -6.26 23.01
C GLN A 113 0.00 -6.27 23.14
N THR A 114 -0.61 -5.09 23.09
CA THR A 114 -2.07 -4.91 23.18
C THR A 114 -2.59 -4.05 22.05
N TRP A 115 -3.82 -4.35 21.61
CA TRP A 115 -4.59 -3.53 20.69
C TRP A 115 -5.58 -2.65 21.46
N GLU A 116 -5.84 -1.45 20.94
CA GLU A 116 -6.80 -0.49 21.48
C GLU A 116 -7.62 0.10 20.33
N LEU A 117 -8.94 0.15 20.48
CA LEU A 117 -9.83 0.82 19.54
C LEU A 117 -9.72 2.33 19.70
N LEU A 118 -9.64 3.05 18.58
CA LEU A 118 -9.62 4.51 18.60
C LEU A 118 -11.04 5.10 18.60
N PRO A 119 -11.20 6.36 19.05
CA PRO A 119 -12.52 7.00 19.09
C PRO A 119 -13.22 6.96 17.74
N SER A 120 -14.51 6.61 17.77
CA SER A 120 -15.37 6.66 16.59
C SER A 120 -15.42 8.08 16.01
N LEU A 121 -15.31 8.18 14.69
CA LEU A 121 -15.54 9.42 13.93
C LEU A 121 -16.85 10.09 14.32
N PRO A 122 -16.89 11.43 14.41
CA PRO A 122 -18.14 12.13 14.60
C PRO A 122 -19.06 11.94 13.38
N ALA A 123 -20.37 12.09 13.61
CA ALA A 123 -21.40 11.74 12.62
C ALA A 123 -21.35 12.58 11.33
N ALA A 124 -20.70 13.74 11.35
CA ALA A 124 -20.54 14.59 10.17
C ALA A 124 -19.48 14.01 9.21
N GLU A 125 -18.38 13.49 9.76
CA GLU A 125 -17.27 12.87 9.07
C GLU A 125 -17.61 11.44 8.63
N MET A 126 -18.51 10.74 9.35
CA MET A 126 -19.07 9.45 8.95
C MET A 126 -19.63 9.44 7.52
N ARG A 127 -20.23 10.54 7.07
CA ARG A 127 -20.85 10.65 5.74
C ARG A 127 -19.82 10.63 4.60
N LEU A 128 -18.56 10.88 4.91
CA LEU A 128 -17.47 10.80 3.95
C LEU A 128 -17.13 9.32 3.67
N LEU A 129 -17.34 8.40 4.60
CA LEU A 129 -16.74 7.05 4.60
C LEU A 129 -17.48 5.96 3.81
N TYR A 130 -18.37 6.30 2.87
CA TYR A 130 -19.03 5.27 2.05
C TYR A 130 -18.09 4.59 1.02
N ASP A 131 -16.78 4.77 1.17
CA ASP A 131 -15.79 4.34 0.19
C ASP A 131 -14.59 3.65 0.85
N SER A 132 -14.04 2.65 0.16
CA SER A 132 -12.95 1.81 0.66
C SER A 132 -11.67 2.64 0.79
N ILE A 133 -10.89 2.38 1.85
CA ILE A 133 -9.60 3.06 2.04
C ILE A 133 -8.66 2.65 0.91
N SER A 134 -8.29 3.62 0.08
CA SER A 134 -7.38 3.42 -1.05
C SER A 134 -5.91 3.58 -0.65
N THR A 135 -5.63 4.47 0.32
CA THR A 135 -4.26 4.76 0.77
C THR A 135 -4.24 5.38 2.17
N SER A 136 -3.10 5.26 2.86
CA SER A 136 -2.86 5.93 4.15
C SER A 136 -1.38 6.21 4.41
N ALA A 137 -1.05 7.21 5.21
CA ALA A 137 0.32 7.49 5.65
C ALA A 137 0.35 8.11 7.05
N GLY A 138 1.38 7.76 7.82
CA GLY A 138 1.72 8.44 9.06
C GLY A 138 2.69 9.59 8.82
N ILE A 139 2.30 10.83 9.12
CA ILE A 139 3.11 12.04 8.91
C ILE A 139 2.90 12.99 10.08
N ASP A 140 3.98 13.55 10.63
CA ASP A 140 3.92 14.59 11.66
C ASP A 140 3.03 14.25 12.88
N GLY A 141 3.00 12.97 13.27
CA GLY A 141 2.15 12.51 14.38
C GLY A 141 0.68 12.33 14.01
N LYS A 142 0.34 12.30 12.72
CA LYS A 142 -1.02 12.17 12.22
C LYS A 142 -1.14 10.98 11.26
N VAL A 143 -2.26 10.27 11.34
CA VAL A 143 -2.61 9.21 10.36
C VAL A 143 -3.52 9.83 9.32
N HIS A 144 -3.03 9.96 8.09
CA HIS A 144 -3.82 10.40 6.95
C HIS A 144 -4.41 9.19 6.24
N VAL A 145 -5.71 9.21 5.94
CA VAL A 145 -6.46 8.12 5.31
C VAL A 145 -7.29 8.70 4.18
N PHE A 146 -7.27 8.08 3.00
CA PHE A 146 -8.04 8.53 1.84
C PHE A 146 -8.82 7.41 1.17
N GLY A 147 -10.09 7.66 0.91
CA GLY A 147 -10.93 6.91 -0.04
C GLY A 147 -10.81 7.50 -1.45
N SER A 148 -11.73 7.15 -2.36
CA SER A 148 -11.72 7.67 -3.74
C SER A 148 -12.18 9.13 -3.84
N CYS A 149 -13.01 9.59 -2.91
CA CYS A 149 -13.64 10.92 -2.98
C CYS A 149 -13.43 11.80 -1.74
N ASN A 150 -12.75 11.30 -0.71
CA ASN A 150 -12.60 11.98 0.57
C ASN A 150 -11.35 11.50 1.30
N GLY A 151 -10.96 12.27 2.32
CA GLY A 151 -9.92 11.86 3.24
C GLY A 151 -10.15 12.40 4.65
N LEU A 152 -9.54 11.71 5.60
CA LEU A 152 -9.58 12.01 7.02
C LEU A 152 -8.18 11.98 7.58
N VAL A 153 -7.96 12.75 8.63
CA VAL A 153 -6.71 12.76 9.37
C VAL A 153 -7.03 12.54 10.83
N TYR A 154 -6.31 11.61 11.46
CA TYR A 154 -6.37 11.39 12.89
C TYR A 154 -5.13 11.98 13.54
N ASP A 155 -5.31 13.00 14.39
CA ASP A 155 -4.24 13.54 15.21
C ASP A 155 -4.00 12.62 16.41
N THR A 156 -2.84 11.96 16.45
CA THR A 156 -2.54 10.98 17.49
C THR A 156 -2.26 11.61 18.86
N ARG A 157 -1.95 12.91 18.91
CA ARG A 157 -1.65 13.65 20.14
C ARG A 157 -2.91 14.16 20.79
N GLU A 158 -3.83 14.64 19.97
CA GLU A 158 -5.08 15.24 20.42
C GLU A 158 -6.24 14.23 20.45
N GLY A 159 -6.08 13.07 19.80
CA GLY A 159 -7.07 11.99 19.80
C GLY A 159 -8.34 12.36 19.03
N ARG A 160 -8.23 13.21 17.99
CA ARG A 160 -9.37 13.70 17.23
C ARG A 160 -9.19 13.54 15.73
N TRP A 161 -10.33 13.49 15.05
CA TRP A 161 -10.41 13.44 13.60
C TRP A 161 -10.59 14.84 13.00
N GLU A 162 -10.01 15.05 11.83
CA GLU A 162 -10.17 16.25 11.02
C GLU A 162 -10.29 15.87 9.53
N SER A 163 -10.92 16.72 8.73
CA SER A 163 -11.00 16.51 7.27
C SER A 163 -9.62 16.65 6.64
N ALA A 164 -9.26 15.70 5.78
CA ALA A 164 -7.98 15.75 5.11
C ALA A 164 -7.93 16.76 3.97
N ASP A 165 -6.71 17.24 3.72
CA ASP A 165 -6.38 17.99 2.53
C ASP A 165 -6.41 17.10 1.28
N MET A 166 -7.34 17.37 0.36
CA MET A 166 -7.49 16.56 -0.85
C MET A 166 -6.35 16.81 -1.84
N GLU A 167 -5.67 17.95 -1.80
CA GLU A 167 -4.48 18.24 -2.60
C GLU A 167 -3.38 17.18 -2.36
N MET A 168 -3.26 16.66 -1.14
CA MET A 168 -2.32 15.58 -0.83
C MET A 168 -2.67 14.29 -1.58
N SER A 169 -3.95 13.98 -1.77
CA SER A 169 -4.39 12.77 -2.51
C SER A 169 -4.19 12.86 -4.02
N SER A 170 -4.02 14.06 -4.58
CA SER A 170 -4.06 14.31 -6.05
C SER A 170 -3.01 13.54 -6.87
N GLU A 171 -1.81 13.32 -6.30
CA GLU A 171 -0.71 12.59 -6.94
C GLU A 171 -0.37 11.29 -6.21
N TRP A 172 -1.10 10.99 -5.13
CA TRP A 172 -0.80 9.86 -4.27
C TRP A 172 -1.33 8.56 -4.88
N VAL A 173 -0.42 7.83 -5.50
CA VAL A 173 -0.70 6.50 -6.05
C VAL A 173 -0.52 5.41 -5.01
N TRP A 174 -1.55 4.57 -4.82
CA TRP A 174 -1.60 3.50 -3.80
C TRP A 174 -0.47 2.46 -3.87
N PHE A 175 0.14 2.26 -5.04
CA PHE A 175 1.14 1.20 -5.28
C PHE A 175 2.59 1.68 -5.31
N SER A 176 2.88 2.98 -5.22
CA SER A 176 4.26 3.48 -5.37
C SER A 176 4.53 4.73 -4.55
N TYR A 177 4.40 4.58 -3.23
CA TYR A 177 4.74 5.63 -2.28
C TYR A 177 5.51 5.05 -1.08
N CYS A 178 6.21 5.91 -0.36
CA CYS A 178 6.70 5.63 0.98
C CYS A 178 6.80 6.95 1.77
N VAL A 179 6.86 6.84 3.10
CA VAL A 179 7.16 7.98 3.97
C VAL A 179 8.60 7.85 4.42
N VAL A 180 9.40 8.90 4.26
CA VAL A 180 10.77 8.99 4.78
C VAL A 180 10.89 10.30 5.55
N GLU A 181 11.29 10.23 6.83
CA GLU A 181 11.44 11.40 7.71
C GLU A 181 10.22 12.37 7.66
N ASN A 182 9.01 11.82 7.82
CA ASN A 182 7.73 12.56 7.74
C ASN A 182 7.43 13.22 6.38
N VAL A 183 8.09 12.83 5.30
CA VAL A 183 7.78 13.31 3.94
C VAL A 183 7.28 12.15 3.08
N ILE A 184 6.13 12.33 2.42
CA ILE A 184 5.66 11.35 1.43
C ILE A 184 6.47 11.52 0.16
N TYR A 185 7.02 10.41 -0.34
CA TYR A 185 7.60 10.29 -1.66
C TYR A 185 6.72 9.37 -2.51
N VAL A 186 6.50 9.75 -3.76
CA VAL A 186 5.76 8.95 -4.74
C VAL A 186 6.55 8.81 -6.02
N TYR A 187 6.29 7.73 -6.75
CA TYR A 187 6.68 7.61 -8.14
C TYR A 187 5.42 7.55 -9.01
N ASN A 188 5.13 8.66 -9.67
CA ASN A 188 3.96 8.80 -10.54
C ASN A 188 4.32 9.54 -11.82
N ASN A 189 3.67 9.20 -12.93
CA ASN A 189 3.89 9.86 -14.22
C ASN A 189 5.38 9.92 -14.65
N GLU A 190 6.12 8.85 -14.37
CA GLU A 190 7.56 8.70 -14.65
C GLU A 190 8.49 9.61 -13.82
N GLU A 191 7.97 10.32 -12.84
CA GLU A 191 8.71 11.24 -11.99
C GLU A 191 8.64 10.82 -10.52
N PHE A 192 9.74 11.06 -9.81
CA PHE A 192 9.74 11.02 -8.35
C PHE A 192 9.26 12.37 -7.84
N LYS A 193 8.27 12.36 -6.97
CA LYS A 193 7.72 13.56 -6.35
C LYS A 193 7.71 13.40 -4.83
N TRP A 194 7.70 14.52 -4.14
CA TRP A 194 7.51 14.57 -2.69
C TRP A 194 6.44 15.61 -2.36
N TYR A 195 5.71 15.37 -1.28
CA TYR A 195 4.67 16.29 -0.83
C TYR A 195 5.22 17.28 0.19
N ASP A 196 5.08 18.57 -0.10
CA ASP A 196 5.43 19.64 0.83
C ASP A 196 4.18 20.04 1.62
N SER A 197 4.08 19.59 2.87
CA SER A 197 2.96 19.87 3.76
C SER A 197 2.83 21.36 4.13
N ALA A 198 3.93 22.12 4.10
CA ALA A 198 3.92 23.53 4.48
C ALA A 198 3.23 24.41 3.43
N VAL A 199 3.39 24.07 2.15
CA VAL A 199 2.74 24.79 1.03
C VAL A 199 1.65 23.98 0.32
N ARG A 200 1.38 22.76 0.79
CA ARG A 200 0.34 21.84 0.30
C ARG A 200 0.48 21.49 -1.19
N LEU A 201 1.71 21.25 -1.63
CA LEU A 201 2.02 21.00 -3.05
C LEU A 201 2.99 19.85 -3.28
N TRP A 202 2.75 19.10 -4.36
CA TRP A 202 3.67 18.10 -4.88
C TRP A 202 4.81 18.75 -5.66
N LYS A 203 6.03 18.33 -5.37
CA LYS A 203 7.26 18.85 -5.97
C LYS A 203 8.11 17.72 -6.52
N VAL A 204 8.79 17.98 -7.64
CA VAL A 204 9.67 17.00 -8.28
C VAL A 204 10.96 16.82 -7.46
N LEU A 205 11.34 15.57 -7.20
CA LEU A 205 12.62 15.21 -6.59
C LEU A 205 13.75 15.40 -7.61
N LYS A 206 14.69 16.29 -7.31
CA LYS A 206 15.80 16.63 -8.21
C LYS A 206 17.00 15.72 -8.00
N GLY A 207 17.99 15.77 -8.90
CA GLY A 207 19.33 15.21 -8.64
C GLY A 207 19.55 13.72 -8.95
N LEU A 208 18.52 12.97 -9.38
CA LEU A 208 18.53 11.51 -9.62
C LEU A 208 19.36 11.04 -10.84
N LYS A 209 20.57 11.57 -11.02
CA LYS A 209 21.48 11.20 -12.10
C LYS A 209 21.80 9.71 -12.06
N GLY A 210 21.68 9.04 -13.21
CA GLY A 210 22.01 7.62 -13.36
C GLY A 210 20.89 6.65 -12.98
N LEU A 211 19.75 7.13 -12.48
CA LEU A 211 18.55 6.33 -12.31
C LEU A 211 17.78 6.28 -13.64
N PRO A 212 17.39 5.09 -14.15
CA PRO A 212 16.61 5.02 -15.38
C PRO A 212 15.16 5.46 -15.13
N LYS A 213 14.44 5.79 -16.20
CA LYS A 213 12.98 5.93 -16.14
C LYS A 213 12.34 4.56 -16.07
N PHE A 214 11.30 4.44 -15.26
CA PHE A 214 10.53 3.21 -15.09
C PHE A 214 9.16 3.39 -15.76
N PRO A 215 8.60 2.35 -16.39
CA PRO A 215 7.21 2.39 -16.81
C PRO A 215 6.28 2.59 -15.62
N ARG A 216 5.11 3.20 -15.84
CA ARG A 216 4.08 3.36 -14.80
C ARG A 216 3.78 2.02 -14.13
N TYR A 217 3.47 2.06 -12.82
CA TYR A 217 3.10 0.89 -12.00
C TYR A 217 4.21 -0.14 -11.73
N THR A 218 5.45 0.08 -12.17
CA THR A 218 6.53 -0.92 -12.07
C THR A 218 7.47 -0.74 -10.89
N ALA A 219 7.55 0.46 -10.31
CA ALA A 219 8.44 0.75 -9.19
C ALA A 219 7.69 0.58 -7.85
N ARG A 220 8.41 0.13 -6.83
CA ARG A 220 7.99 0.16 -5.41
C ARG A 220 9.00 0.95 -4.60
N LEU A 221 8.50 1.74 -3.67
CA LEU A 221 9.31 2.60 -2.81
C LEU A 221 9.30 2.06 -1.38
N ALA A 222 10.40 2.23 -0.66
CA ALA A 222 10.50 1.91 0.75
C ALA A 222 11.44 2.90 1.46
N ASP A 223 11.18 3.15 2.73
CA ASP A 223 12.15 3.79 3.62
C ASP A 223 13.24 2.78 3.99
N PHE A 224 14.48 3.11 3.66
CA PHE A 224 15.67 2.35 4.01
C PHE A 224 16.58 3.21 4.89
N GLY A 225 16.19 3.36 6.16
CA GLY A 225 17.00 4.04 7.17
C GLY A 225 17.18 5.52 6.87
N GLY A 226 16.10 6.22 6.54
CA GLY A 226 16.12 7.63 6.15
C GLY A 226 16.48 7.84 4.68
N LYS A 227 16.68 6.77 3.90
CA LYS A 227 16.96 6.82 2.45
C LYS A 227 15.79 6.27 1.68
N LEU A 228 15.65 6.72 0.44
CA LEU A 228 14.63 6.21 -0.47
C LEU A 228 15.18 4.98 -1.20
N ALA A 229 14.64 3.80 -0.90
CA ALA A 229 14.88 2.59 -1.69
C ALA A 229 13.83 2.47 -2.79
N VAL A 230 14.27 2.12 -4.01
CA VAL A 230 13.41 1.92 -5.18
C VAL A 230 13.67 0.54 -5.75
N LEU A 231 12.64 -0.29 -5.85
CA LEU A 231 12.70 -1.59 -6.49
C LEU A 231 11.90 -1.60 -7.79
N TRP A 232 12.45 -2.18 -8.85
CA TRP A 232 11.74 -2.33 -10.13
C TRP A 232 12.18 -3.59 -10.88
N GLY A 233 11.33 -4.07 -11.78
CA GLY A 233 11.64 -5.19 -12.66
C GLY A 233 12.12 -4.75 -14.05
N ARG A 234 13.10 -5.45 -14.60
CA ARG A 234 13.54 -5.30 -16.00
C ARG A 234 13.55 -6.65 -16.71
N GLY A 235 12.83 -6.76 -17.83
CA GLY A 235 12.80 -7.99 -18.63
C GLY A 235 14.16 -8.33 -19.25
N VAL A 236 14.45 -9.62 -19.39
CA VAL A 236 15.71 -10.13 -19.95
C VAL A 236 15.50 -10.56 -21.40
N ALA A 237 16.01 -9.77 -22.35
CA ALA A 237 15.82 -10.02 -23.79
C ALA A 237 16.42 -11.37 -24.25
N SER A 238 17.58 -11.77 -23.72
CA SER A 238 18.23 -13.06 -24.07
C SER A 238 17.44 -14.29 -23.63
N SER A 239 16.49 -14.13 -22.71
CA SER A 239 15.58 -15.20 -22.30
C SER A 239 14.32 -15.30 -23.18
N GLY A 240 14.18 -14.44 -24.20
CA GLY A 240 12.89 -14.26 -24.88
C GLY A 240 11.85 -13.58 -23.98
N TYR A 241 12.29 -12.79 -23.00
CA TYR A 241 11.46 -12.15 -21.98
C TYR A 241 10.65 -13.13 -21.11
N VAL A 242 11.10 -14.37 -20.90
CA VAL A 242 10.50 -15.26 -19.90
C VAL A 242 10.97 -14.95 -18.49
N ASP A 243 12.14 -14.31 -18.36
CA ASP A 243 12.70 -13.88 -17.09
C ASP A 243 12.72 -12.35 -16.96
N LYS A 244 12.72 -11.88 -15.70
CA LYS A 244 13.03 -10.50 -15.34
C LYS A 244 14.07 -10.45 -14.23
N ILE A 245 14.86 -9.39 -14.23
CA ILE A 245 15.78 -9.06 -13.14
C ILE A 245 15.11 -7.96 -12.31
N ILE A 246 15.00 -8.21 -11.01
CA ILE A 246 14.68 -7.18 -10.02
C ILE A 246 15.95 -6.39 -9.75
N TRP A 247 15.83 -5.08 -9.85
CA TRP A 247 16.85 -4.12 -9.51
C TRP A 247 16.42 -3.34 -8.28
N CYS A 248 17.41 -2.86 -7.53
CA CYS A 248 17.19 -1.96 -6.43
C CYS A 248 18.15 -0.77 -6.54
N ALA A 249 17.69 0.42 -6.16
CA ALA A 249 18.51 1.60 -5.99
C ALA A 249 18.25 2.20 -4.60
N VAL A 250 19.32 2.66 -3.95
CA VAL A 250 19.23 3.42 -2.70
C VAL A 250 19.64 4.85 -2.98
N ILE A 251 18.75 5.77 -2.62
CA ILE A 251 18.86 7.20 -2.90
C ILE A 251 18.96 7.94 -1.57
N ALA A 252 20.10 8.57 -1.33
CA ALA A 252 20.22 9.53 -0.24
C ALA A 252 19.44 10.80 -0.57
N LEU A 253 18.68 11.29 0.41
CA LEU A 253 17.86 12.49 0.30
C LEU A 253 18.58 13.64 1.00
N GLU A 254 18.64 14.80 0.33
CA GLU A 254 19.29 16.01 0.83
C GLU A 254 18.32 17.18 0.70
N ARG A 255 17.88 17.74 1.83
CA ARG A 255 17.09 18.97 1.86
C ARG A 255 18.04 20.17 1.75
N ARG A 256 18.01 20.86 0.61
CA ARG A 256 18.92 21.99 0.31
C ARG A 256 18.33 23.35 0.63
N SER A 257 17.00 23.42 0.65
CA SER A 257 16.22 24.57 1.09
C SER A 257 14.84 24.10 1.52
N ASP A 258 14.03 24.99 2.09
CA ASP A 258 12.65 24.68 2.45
C ASP A 258 11.82 24.23 1.24
N GLN A 259 12.26 24.61 0.03
CA GLN A 259 11.53 24.39 -1.21
C GLN A 259 12.09 23.25 -2.06
N GLU A 260 13.24 22.66 -1.70
CA GLU A 260 13.93 21.68 -2.54
C GLU A 260 14.52 20.50 -1.77
N ILE A 261 14.14 19.29 -2.22
CA ILE A 261 14.79 18.04 -1.87
C ILE A 261 15.48 17.49 -3.13
N TRP A 262 16.73 17.09 -2.96
CA TRP A 262 17.55 16.44 -3.97
C TRP A 262 17.84 15.00 -3.56
N GLY A 263 17.83 14.09 -4.54
CA GLY A 263 18.23 12.70 -4.38
C GLY A 263 19.60 12.46 -5.02
N LYS A 264 20.45 11.70 -4.34
CA LYS A 264 21.70 11.16 -4.89
C LYS A 264 21.64 9.64 -4.87
N VAL A 265 21.76 9.01 -6.04
CA VAL A 265 21.84 7.54 -6.13
C VAL A 265 23.18 7.11 -5.55
N GLU A 266 23.17 6.43 -4.40
CA GLU A 266 24.37 5.93 -3.73
C GLU A 266 24.71 4.51 -4.13
N TRP A 267 23.69 3.72 -4.40
CA TRP A 267 23.84 2.32 -4.78
C TRP A 267 22.74 1.92 -5.76
N LYS A 268 23.07 1.05 -6.73
CA LYS A 268 22.16 0.58 -7.77
C LYS A 268 22.65 -0.72 -8.39
N GLU A 269 22.01 -1.84 -8.07
CA GLU A 269 22.39 -3.15 -8.63
C GLU A 269 21.20 -4.07 -8.88
N ALA A 270 21.46 -5.14 -9.63
CA ALA A 270 20.56 -6.26 -9.80
C ALA A 270 20.55 -7.11 -8.52
N VAL A 271 19.38 -7.34 -7.94
CA VAL A 271 19.24 -8.05 -6.66
C VAL A 271 18.74 -9.49 -6.82
N LEU A 272 17.90 -9.75 -7.82
CA LEU A 272 17.30 -11.08 -7.98
C LEU A 272 16.83 -11.32 -9.42
N LYS A 273 17.06 -12.53 -9.94
CA LYS A 273 16.44 -12.99 -11.19
C LYS A 273 15.19 -13.81 -10.84
N VAL A 274 14.07 -13.49 -11.46
CA VAL A 274 12.78 -14.16 -11.24
C VAL A 274 12.04 -14.40 -12.57
N PRO A 275 11.11 -15.35 -12.64
CA PRO A 275 10.20 -15.48 -13.78
C PRO A 275 9.43 -14.19 -14.04
N LYS A 276 9.10 -13.91 -15.30
CA LYS A 276 8.32 -12.72 -15.70
C LYS A 276 6.95 -12.64 -15.02
N SER A 277 6.36 -13.79 -14.65
CA SER A 277 5.08 -13.88 -13.97
C SER A 277 5.08 -13.28 -12.56
N CYS A 278 6.24 -13.16 -11.91
CA CYS A 278 6.31 -12.52 -10.60
C CYS A 278 5.97 -11.03 -10.70
N SER A 279 5.33 -10.45 -9.69
CA SER A 279 5.18 -9.00 -9.48
C SER A 279 5.97 -8.57 -8.24
N ILE A 280 6.22 -7.26 -8.10
CA ILE A 280 6.65 -6.70 -6.82
C ILE A 280 5.40 -6.05 -6.23
N ASP A 281 4.83 -6.64 -5.20
CA ASP A 281 3.55 -6.16 -4.66
C ASP A 281 3.80 -5.06 -3.62
N TYR A 282 4.72 -5.31 -2.68
CA TYR A 282 5.12 -4.37 -1.63
C TYR A 282 6.64 -4.28 -1.51
N ALA A 283 7.13 -3.15 -1.00
CA ALA A 283 8.50 -2.99 -0.56
C ALA A 283 8.49 -2.46 0.87
N LEU A 284 9.18 -3.17 1.75
CA LEU A 284 9.35 -2.81 3.16
C LEU A 284 10.82 -2.98 3.47
N ALA A 285 11.38 -2.08 4.28
CA ALA A 285 12.70 -2.30 4.86
C ALA A 285 12.60 -2.38 6.38
N ALA A 286 13.31 -3.34 6.95
CA ALA A 286 13.61 -3.35 8.37
C ALA A 286 15.05 -2.86 8.51
N THR A 287 15.22 -1.66 9.07
CA THR A 287 16.54 -1.19 9.49
C THR A 287 16.72 -1.48 10.97
N VAL A 288 17.89 -2.00 11.33
CA VAL A 288 18.28 -2.35 12.70
C VAL A 288 19.15 -1.24 13.25
#